data_AF-A0A4Q3BER3-F1
#
_entry.id   AF-A0A4Q3BER3-F1
#
_cell.length_a   1.000
_cell.length_b   1.000
_cell.length_c   1.000
_cell.angle_alpha   90.00
_cell.angle_beta   90.00
_cell.angle_gamma   90.00
#
_symmetry.space_group_name_H-M   'P 1'
#
loop_
_entity.id
_entity.type
_entity.pdbx_description
1 polymer ?
#
loop_
_entity_poly.entity_id
_entity_poly.type
_entity_poly.pdbx_seq_one_letter_code
_entity_poly.pdbx_strand_id
1 'polypeptide(L)'
;MKKIFSILLAAVLFTSSFSAIANFPVTISSSKRAGDDRDVKNFNGVAAGGPINVIITLGSTESCRFEGDADAISTLITEVKGNVLIIRPQNSWTSWEH
;
A
#
# COMPACT_ATOMS: atom_id res chain seq x y z
N MET A 1 55.83 -13.43 -22.96
CA MET A 1 54.74 -14.40 -22.67
C MET A 1 53.90 -14.05 -21.43
N LYS A 2 54.46 -13.56 -20.31
CA LYS A 2 53.69 -13.24 -19.08
C LYS A 2 52.54 -12.23 -19.26
N LYS A 3 52.72 -11.18 -20.08
CA LYS A 3 51.70 -10.14 -20.28
C LYS A 3 50.50 -10.60 -21.12
N ILE A 4 50.73 -11.54 -22.04
CA ILE A 4 49.69 -12.09 -22.92
C ILE A 4 48.72 -12.95 -22.09
N PHE A 5 49.27 -13.72 -21.14
CA PHE A 5 48.46 -14.49 -20.20
C PHE A 5 47.58 -13.60 -19.31
N SER A 6 48.11 -12.48 -18.82
CA SER A 6 47.32 -11.50 -18.04
C SER A 6 46.21 -10.84 -18.86
N ILE A 7 46.44 -10.55 -20.14
CA ILE A 7 45.43 -9.97 -21.03
C ILE A 7 44.32 -10.99 -21.34
N LEU A 8 44.68 -12.25 -21.57
CA LEU A 8 43.72 -13.35 -21.78
C LEU A 8 42.85 -13.59 -20.55
N LEU A 9 43.44 -13.56 -19.35
CA LEU A 9 42.70 -13.72 -18.10
C LEU A 9 41.71 -12.57 -17.86
N ALA A 10 42.13 -11.33 -18.14
CA ALA A 10 41.26 -10.15 -18.00
C ALA A 10 40.08 -10.18 -18.98
N ALA A 11 40.28 -10.66 -20.21
CA ALA A 11 39.22 -10.78 -21.21
C ALA A 11 38.13 -11.80 -20.80
N VAL A 12 38.53 -12.93 -20.20
CA VAL A 12 37.58 -13.96 -19.76
C VAL A 12 36.67 -13.45 -18.63
N LEU A 13 37.24 -12.73 -17.66
CA LEU A 13 36.47 -12.18 -16.53
C LEU A 13 35.47 -11.10 -16.94
N PHE A 14 35.72 -10.38 -18.03
CA PHE A 14 34.80 -9.34 -18.52
C PHE A 14 33.55 -9.90 -19.20
N THR A 15 33.62 -11.14 -19.69
CA THR A 15 32.51 -11.79 -20.42
C THR A 15 31.59 -12.64 -19.53
N SER A 16 31.99 -12.93 -18.29
CA SER A 16 31.18 -13.74 -17.38
C SER A 16 30.08 -12.90 -16.72
N SER A 17 28.99 -12.67 -17.45
CA SER A 17 27.74 -12.14 -16.90
C SER A 17 26.92 -13.30 -16.32
N PHE A 18 26.98 -13.51 -15.01
CA PHE A 18 26.15 -14.51 -14.34
C PHE A 18 24.75 -13.92 -14.08
N SER A 19 23.73 -14.41 -14.78
CA SER A 19 22.34 -14.12 -14.43
C SER A 19 21.90 -15.09 -13.33
N ALA A 20 21.85 -14.61 -12.08
CA ALA A 20 21.32 -15.39 -10.97
C ALA A 20 19.78 -15.38 -11.03
N ILE A 21 19.20 -16.44 -11.59
CA ILE A 21 17.74 -16.66 -11.56
C ILE A 21 17.43 -17.50 -10.32
N ALA A 22 16.61 -16.97 -9.41
CA ALA A 22 16.19 -17.70 -8.21
C ALA A 22 15.28 -18.87 -8.59
N ASN A 23 15.60 -20.08 -8.10
CA ASN A 23 14.84 -21.30 -8.38
C ASN A 23 13.45 -21.33 -7.69
N PHE A 24 13.25 -20.43 -6.73
CA PHE A 24 11.99 -20.24 -6.02
C PHE A 24 11.59 -18.77 -6.14
N PRO A 25 10.82 -18.39 -7.18
CA PRO A 25 10.26 -17.06 -7.22
C PRO A 25 9.36 -16.88 -6.00
N VAL A 26 9.62 -15.85 -5.20
CA VAL A 26 8.70 -15.43 -4.13
C VAL A 26 7.44 -14.91 -4.83
N THR A 27 6.44 -15.76 -4.96
CA THR A 27 5.10 -15.36 -5.38
C THR A 27 4.53 -14.51 -4.26
N ILE A 28 4.69 -13.18 -4.36
CA ILE A 28 3.91 -12.25 -3.56
C ILE A 28 2.49 -12.32 -4.13
N SER A 29 1.74 -13.28 -3.61
CA SER A 29 0.29 -13.29 -3.69
C SER A 29 -0.16 -11.96 -3.09
N SER A 30 -0.66 -11.06 -3.94
CA SER A 30 -1.53 -9.98 -3.50
C SER A 30 -2.71 -10.69 -2.85
N SER A 31 -2.67 -10.89 -1.53
CA SER A 31 -3.85 -11.26 -0.79
C SER A 31 -4.86 -10.18 -1.13
N LYS A 32 -5.87 -10.53 -1.94
CA LYS A 32 -7.01 -9.68 -2.22
C LYS A 32 -7.77 -9.65 -0.90
N ARG A 33 -7.24 -8.89 0.05
CA ARG A 33 -7.91 -8.66 1.32
C ARG A 33 -9.25 -8.06 0.91
N ALA A 34 -10.34 -8.55 1.48
CA ALA A 34 -11.67 -7.98 1.30
C ALA A 34 -11.73 -6.61 2.01
N GLY A 35 -10.85 -5.70 1.60
CA GLY A 35 -10.82 -4.33 2.05
C GLY A 35 -11.24 -3.45 0.89
N ASP A 36 -12.09 -2.49 1.21
CA ASP A 36 -12.49 -1.43 0.30
C ASP A 36 -11.37 -0.37 0.35
N ASP A 37 -10.53 -0.34 -0.69
CA ASP A 37 -9.50 0.67 -0.89
C ASP A 37 -10.14 1.90 -1.53
N ARG A 38 -10.14 3.03 -0.80
CA ARG A 38 -10.67 4.29 -1.31
C ARG A 38 -9.53 5.14 -1.87
N ASP A 39 -9.73 5.64 -3.09
CA ASP A 39 -8.82 6.61 -3.68
C ASP A 39 -9.04 7.98 -3.03
N VAL A 40 -8.17 8.31 -2.06
CA VAL A 40 -8.16 9.57 -1.33
C VAL A 40 -6.78 10.21 -1.42
N LYS A 41 -6.73 11.53 -1.64
CA LYS A 41 -5.50 12.30 -1.85
C LYS A 41 -5.59 13.68 -1.21
N ASN A 42 -4.44 14.31 -0.98
CA ASN A 42 -4.30 15.70 -0.54
C ASN A 42 -4.92 16.00 0.84
N PHE A 43 -4.69 15.13 1.83
CA PHE A 43 -5.17 15.37 3.20
C PHE A 43 -4.03 15.30 4.22
N ASN A 44 -4.08 16.19 5.21
CA ASN A 44 -3.13 16.25 6.33
C ASN A 44 -3.81 16.06 7.70
N GLY A 45 -5.14 15.89 7.72
CA GLY A 45 -5.92 15.55 8.91
C GLY A 45 -6.91 14.42 8.63
N VAL A 46 -7.31 13.71 9.68
CA VAL A 46 -8.31 12.64 9.61
C VAL A 46 -9.37 12.92 10.68
N ALA A 47 -10.64 12.94 10.27
CA ALA A 47 -11.81 13.05 11.14
C ALA A 47 -12.69 11.82 10.91
N ALA A 48 -12.90 11.04 11.97
CA ALA A 48 -13.65 9.80 11.93
C ALA A 48 -14.80 9.85 12.94
N GLY A 49 -16.01 9.54 12.49
CA GLY A 49 -17.21 9.48 13.32
C GLY A 49 -17.82 8.08 13.35
N GLY A 50 -18.16 7.59 14.54
CA GLY A 50 -18.83 6.31 14.76
C GLY A 50 -18.01 5.31 15.57
N PRO A 51 -18.58 4.12 15.85
CA PRO A 51 -17.92 3.04 16.60
C PRO A 51 -16.92 2.28 15.71
N ILE A 52 -15.90 2.98 15.22
CA ILE A 52 -14.87 2.44 14.34
C ILE A 52 -13.50 2.55 14.98
N ASN A 53 -12.66 1.53 14.72
CA ASN A 53 -11.26 1.57 15.11
C ASN A 53 -10.46 2.22 13.99
N VAL A 54 -9.78 3.32 14.31
CA VAL A 54 -8.98 4.08 13.34
C VAL A 54 -7.51 3.84 13.61
N ILE A 55 -6.82 3.29 12.62
CA ILE A 55 -5.37 3.06 12.67
C ILE A 55 -4.72 4.01 11.66
N ILE A 56 -3.87 4.90 12.16
CA ILE A 56 -3.16 5.89 11.33
C ILE A 56 -1.71 5.46 11.21
N THR A 57 -1.26 5.30 9.97
CA THR A 57 0.15 5.05 9.63
C THR A 57 0.67 6.24 8.84
N LEU A 58 1.70 6.91 9.37
CA LEU A 58 2.36 8.01 8.68
C LEU A 58 3.42 7.45 7.73
N GLY A 59 3.36 7.82 6.47
CA GLY A 59 4.28 7.35 5.43
C GLY A 59 4.32 8.30 4.23
N SER A 60 4.98 7.88 3.16
CA SER A 60 5.11 8.69 1.93
C SER A 60 3.86 8.68 1.04
N THR A 61 2.89 7.81 1.33
CA THR A 61 1.76 7.54 0.45
C THR A 61 0.45 7.70 1.21
N GLU A 62 -0.48 8.44 0.60
CA GLU A 62 -1.84 8.61 1.10
C GLU A 62 -2.72 7.44 0.64
N SER A 63 -3.33 6.74 1.60
CA SER A 63 -4.29 5.68 1.36
C SER A 63 -5.33 5.61 2.49
N CYS A 64 -6.53 5.12 2.16
CA CYS A 64 -7.58 4.80 3.12
C CYS A 64 -8.16 3.44 2.76
N ARG A 65 -8.29 2.57 3.77
CA ARG A 65 -8.72 1.19 3.61
C ARG A 65 -9.66 0.81 4.74
N PHE A 66 -10.80 0.23 4.39
CA PHE A 66 -11.75 -0.33 5.35
C PHE A 66 -11.61 -1.84 5.46
N GLU A 67 -11.78 -2.38 6.67
CA GLU A 67 -11.83 -3.82 6.94
C GLU A 67 -13.05 -4.10 7.82
N GLY A 68 -13.89 -5.06 7.45
CA GLY A 68 -15.12 -5.37 8.18
C GLY A 68 -16.24 -5.90 7.29
N ASP A 69 -17.46 -5.83 7.81
CA ASP A 69 -18.68 -6.23 7.10
C ASP A 69 -18.95 -5.31 5.88
N ALA A 70 -19.27 -5.90 4.74
CA ALA A 70 -19.42 -5.17 3.48
C ALA A 70 -20.63 -4.24 3.49
N ASP A 71 -21.74 -4.66 4.11
CA ASP A 71 -22.96 -3.84 4.19
C ASP A 71 -22.70 -2.64 5.09
N ALA A 72 -22.03 -2.84 6.24
CA ALA A 72 -21.63 -1.75 7.12
C ALA A 72 -20.69 -0.75 6.42
N ILE A 73 -19.65 -1.22 5.71
CA ILE A 73 -18.71 -0.38 4.98
C ILE A 73 -19.41 0.40 3.85
N SER A 74 -20.41 -0.20 3.18
CA SER A 74 -21.15 0.47 2.11
C SER A 74 -21.90 1.73 2.58
N THR A 75 -22.28 1.77 3.87
CA THR A 75 -22.93 2.95 4.48
C THR A 75 -21.95 4.07 4.83
N LEU A 76 -20.64 3.84 4.74
CA LEU A 76 -19.62 4.82 5.06
C LEU A 76 -19.32 5.74 3.86
N ILE A 77 -19.40 7.03 4.15
CA ILE A 77 -18.97 8.10 3.26
C ILE A 77 -17.55 8.49 3.65
N THR A 78 -16.67 8.46 2.65
CA THR A 78 -15.28 8.89 2.76
C THR A 78 -15.07 10.03 1.79
N GLU A 79 -14.82 11.23 2.32
CA GLU A 79 -14.67 12.44 1.51
C GLU A 79 -13.55 13.33 2.07
N VAL A 80 -12.75 13.92 1.18
CA VAL A 80 -11.76 14.92 1.57
C VAL A 80 -12.41 16.30 1.44
N LYS A 81 -12.52 17.04 2.53
CA LYS A 81 -13.01 18.43 2.54
C LYS A 81 -11.91 19.35 3.05
N GLY A 82 -11.49 20.31 2.21
CA GLY A 82 -10.28 21.09 2.45
C GLY A 82 -9.06 20.15 2.43
N ASN A 83 -8.45 19.97 3.61
CA ASN A 83 -7.29 19.08 3.79
C ASN A 83 -7.57 17.96 4.81
N VAL A 84 -8.83 17.71 5.16
CA VAL A 84 -9.19 16.69 6.15
C VAL A 84 -9.96 15.55 5.48
N LEU A 85 -9.48 14.33 5.67
CA LEU A 85 -10.20 13.11 5.33
C LEU A 85 -11.31 12.88 6.35
N ILE A 86 -12.56 12.96 5.88
CA ILE A 86 -13.75 12.77 6.70
C ILE A 86 -14.33 11.39 6.42
N ILE A 87 -14.40 10.57 7.47
CA ILE A 87 -15.03 9.25 7.47
C ILE A 87 -16.26 9.34 8.37
N ARG A 88 -17.44 9.19 7.78
CA ARG A 88 -18.72 9.25 8.50
C ARG A 88 -19.75 8.32 7.88
N PRO A 89 -20.72 7.79 8.63
CA PRO A 89 -21.82 7.06 8.04
C PRO A 89 -22.82 8.00 7.35
N GLN A 90 -23.57 7.43 6.41
CA GLN A 90 -24.50 8.18 5.57
C GLN A 90 -25.65 8.83 6.35
N ASN A 91 -26.06 8.21 7.45
CA ASN A 91 -27.35 8.52 8.08
C ASN A 91 -27.29 9.71 9.05
N SER A 92 -26.19 9.89 9.80
CA SER A 92 -25.95 11.06 10.67
C SER A 92 -24.56 10.99 11.31
N TRP A 93 -23.96 12.14 11.67
CA TRP A 93 -22.74 12.21 12.49
C TRP A 93 -23.03 11.99 13.98
N THR A 94 -24.27 12.22 14.41
CA THR A 94 -24.68 12.28 15.84
C THR A 94 -25.69 11.21 16.25
N SER A 95 -26.14 10.34 15.34
CA SER A 95 -27.22 9.39 15.62
C SER A 95 -26.75 7.94 15.53
N TRP A 96 -26.05 7.48 16.57
CA TRP A 96 -26.00 6.06 16.96
C TRP A 96 -26.47 5.89 18.41
N GLU A 97 -27.56 6.57 18.77
CA GLU A 97 -28.39 6.14 19.89
C GLU A 97 -29.43 5.16 19.33
N HIS A 98 -29.09 3.87 19.26
CA HIS A 98 -29.85 2.75 19.79
C HIS A 98 -29.18 1.41 19.49
#